data_AF-M5G7A4-F1
#
_entry.id   AF-M5G7A4-F1
#
_cell.length_a   1.000
_cell.length_b   1.000
_cell.length_c   1.000
_cell.angle_alpha   90.00
_cell.angle_beta   90.00
_cell.angle_gamma   90.00
#
_symmetry.space_group_name_H-M   'P 1'
#
loop_
_entity.id
_entity.type
_entity.pdbx_description
1 polymer ?
#
loop_
_entity_poly.entity_id
_entity_poly.type
_entity_poly.pdbx_seq_one_letter_code
_entity_poly.pdbx_strand_id
1 'polypeptide(L)'
;HGEADAVAKVDAEKEHETLHHLTNQYALQDIYNIHETGLFRKMPPNCTLATKQMLGRKMEKHHLSYAFTVNADGSHKLEPLITGCYH
;
A
#
# COMPACT_ATOMS: atom_id res chain seq x y z
N HIS A 1 -21.98 13.98 15.94
CA HIS A 1 -22.46 12.89 16.82
C HIS A 1 -22.92 11.78 15.88
N GLY A 2 -22.18 10.72 15.56
CA GLY A 2 -20.98 10.16 16.19
C GLY A 2 -21.24 8.75 16.72
N GLU A 3 -21.83 7.85 15.91
CA GLU A 3 -22.16 6.47 16.35
C GLU A 3 -21.70 5.37 15.36
N ALA A 4 -21.16 5.73 14.18
CA ALA A 4 -20.72 4.73 13.19
C ALA A 4 -19.27 4.25 13.38
N ASP A 5 -18.48 4.89 14.24
CA ASP A 5 -17.03 4.64 14.37
C ASP A 5 -16.68 3.44 15.27
N ALA A 6 -17.62 3.01 16.12
CA ALA A 6 -17.36 1.95 17.12
C ALA A 6 -17.75 0.54 16.64
N VAL A 7 -18.80 0.40 15.81
CA VAL A 7 -19.25 -0.90 15.30
C VAL A 7 -18.23 -1.51 14.34
N ALA A 8 -17.65 -0.70 13.44
CA ALA A 8 -16.68 -1.20 12.46
C ALA A 8 -15.34 -1.66 13.07
N LYS A 9 -14.93 -1.11 14.22
CA LYS A 9 -13.67 -1.48 14.88
C LYS A 9 -13.76 -2.83 15.58
N VAL A 10 -14.84 -3.06 16.33
CA VAL A 10 -15.09 -4.35 17.00
C VAL A 10 -15.15 -5.50 16.01
N ASP A 11 -15.80 -5.30 14.87
CA ASP A 11 -15.85 -6.32 13.82
C ASP A 11 -14.46 -6.54 13.18
N ALA A 12 -13.70 -5.47 12.89
CA ALA A 12 -12.36 -5.62 12.32
C ALA A 12 -11.37 -6.35 13.23
N GLU A 13 -11.41 -6.10 14.54
CA GLU A 13 -10.56 -6.79 15.53
C GLU A 13 -10.88 -8.29 15.59
N LYS A 14 -12.18 -8.64 15.60
CA LYS A 14 -12.64 -10.02 15.62
C LYS A 14 -12.29 -10.79 14.33
N GLU A 15 -12.44 -10.14 13.17
CA GLU A 15 -12.02 -10.71 11.90
C GLU A 15 -10.50 -10.90 11.85
N HIS A 16 -9.73 -9.96 12.41
CA HIS A 16 -8.28 -10.10 12.55
C HIS A 16 -7.89 -11.28 13.46
N GLU A 17 -8.55 -11.46 14.60
CA GLU A 17 -8.34 -12.64 15.46
C GLU A 17 -8.67 -13.94 14.74
N THR A 18 -9.74 -13.96 13.94
CA THR A 18 -10.16 -15.13 13.17
C THR A 18 -9.15 -15.48 12.09
N LEU A 19 -8.66 -14.49 11.34
CA LEU A 19 -7.59 -14.66 10.35
C LEU A 19 -6.31 -15.16 11.02
N HIS A 20 -5.92 -14.58 12.15
CA HIS A 20 -4.73 -15.00 12.88
C HIS A 20 -4.83 -16.45 13.37
N HIS A 21 -6.01 -16.86 13.86
CA HIS A 21 -6.24 -18.24 14.28
C HIS A 21 -6.16 -19.23 13.11
N LEU A 22 -6.68 -18.85 11.93
CA LEU A 22 -6.57 -19.65 10.72
C LEU A 22 -5.11 -19.74 10.23
N THR A 23 -4.40 -18.61 10.18
CA THR A 23 -3.01 -18.58 9.69
C THR A 23 -2.05 -19.33 10.60
N ASN A 24 -2.31 -19.36 11.91
CA ASN A 24 -1.49 -20.12 12.88
C ASN A 24 -1.50 -21.64 12.68
N GLN A 25 -2.37 -22.16 11.82
CA GLN A 25 -2.40 -23.58 11.46
C GLN A 25 -1.32 -23.95 10.41
N TYR A 26 -0.68 -22.94 9.81
CA TYR A 26 0.33 -23.08 8.76
C TYR A 26 1.72 -22.71 9.29
N ALA A 27 2.76 -23.27 8.66
CA ALA A 27 4.13 -22.83 8.95
C ALA A 27 4.36 -21.40 8.43
N LEU A 28 5.24 -20.64 9.08
CA LEU A 28 5.50 -19.23 8.72
C LEU A 28 5.95 -19.06 7.25
N GLN A 29 6.64 -20.06 6.70
CA GLN A 29 7.07 -20.09 5.30
C GLN A 29 5.90 -20.12 4.29
N ASP A 30 4.72 -20.58 4.74
CA ASP A 30 3.51 -20.78 3.93
C ASP A 30 2.48 -19.65 4.12
N ILE A 31 2.75 -18.70 5.03
CA ILE A 31 1.89 -17.53 5.28
C ILE A 31 2.49 -16.34 4.52
N TYR A 32 1.74 -15.76 3.59
CA TYR A 32 2.20 -14.61 2.79
C TYR A 32 1.41 -13.35 3.11
N ASN A 33 2.12 -12.22 3.10
CA ASN A 33 1.51 -10.90 3.11
C ASN A 33 1.82 -10.16 1.80
N ILE A 34 0.89 -9.30 1.37
CA ILE A 34 1.00 -8.48 0.17
C ILE A 34 0.85 -7.00 0.55
N HIS A 35 1.74 -6.15 0.05
CA HIS A 35 1.63 -4.70 0.19
C HIS A 35 1.77 -4.01 -1.17
N GLU A 36 0.77 -3.19 -1.53
CA GLU A 36 0.81 -2.37 -2.74
C GLU A 36 1.44 -1.00 -2.47
N THR A 37 2.39 -0.58 -3.31
CA THR A 37 3.01 0.74 -3.25
C THR A 37 2.97 1.44 -4.60
N GLY A 38 2.72 2.73 -4.55
CA GLY A 38 2.60 3.60 -5.71
C GLY A 38 3.87 4.36 -6.03
N LEU A 39 4.39 4.21 -7.25
CA LEU A 39 5.53 4.98 -7.76
C LEU A 39 5.07 6.08 -8.72
N PHE A 40 5.37 7.33 -8.36
CA PHE A 40 5.13 8.50 -9.21
C PHE A 40 6.36 8.82 -10.04
N ARG A 41 6.36 8.35 -11.30
CA ARG A 41 7.52 8.45 -12.21
C ARG A 41 7.92 9.89 -12.58
N LYS A 42 6.99 10.85 -12.49
CA LYS A 42 7.20 12.24 -12.96
C LYS A 42 6.89 13.30 -11.91
N MET A 43 7.10 13.01 -10.62
CA MET A 43 7.03 14.07 -9.61
C MET A 43 8.29 14.93 -9.72
N PRO A 44 8.21 16.19 -10.18
CA PRO A 44 9.38 17.06 -10.14
C PRO A 44 9.80 17.25 -8.66
N PRO A 45 11.10 17.43 -8.38
CA PRO A 45 11.51 17.80 -7.03
C PRO A 45 10.75 19.08 -6.63
N ASN A 46 10.29 19.14 -5.38
CA ASN A 46 9.63 20.31 -4.79
C ASN A 46 10.63 21.48 -4.69
N CYS A 47 11.01 22.05 -5.83
CA CYS A 47 11.93 23.18 -5.92
C CYS A 47 11.11 24.46 -6.03
N THR A 48 10.41 24.85 -4.97
CA THR A 48 9.87 26.21 -4.83
C THR A 48 10.91 27.11 -4.16
N LEU A 49 12.02 27.32 -4.85
CA LEU A 49 12.87 28.51 -4.66
C LEU A 49 12.81 29.33 -5.95
N ALA A 50 11.61 29.72 -6.35
CA ALA A 50 11.39 30.51 -7.54
C ALA A 50 11.47 32.00 -7.20
N THR A 51 12.45 32.71 -7.77
CA THR A 51 12.58 34.18 -7.68
C THR A 51 11.61 34.92 -8.62
N LYS A 52 10.86 34.19 -9.47
CA LYS A 52 9.79 34.71 -10.34
C LYS A 52 8.64 33.71 -10.43
N GLN A 53 7.42 34.25 -10.52
CA GLN A 53 6.19 33.47 -10.64
C GLN A 53 6.16 32.74 -11.99
N MET A 54 6.30 31.41 -11.98
CA MET A 54 6.09 30.58 -13.17
C MET A 54 4.65 30.07 -13.17
N LEU A 55 3.96 30.19 -14.32
CA LEU A 55 2.63 29.65 -14.56
C LEU A 55 2.60 28.16 -14.19
N GLY A 56 1.64 27.77 -13.35
CA GLY A 56 1.56 26.44 -12.75
C GLY A 56 1.57 25.34 -13.81
N ARG A 57 2.68 24.61 -13.90
CA ARG A 57 2.78 23.42 -14.75
C ARG A 57 1.99 22.31 -14.08
N LYS A 58 0.90 21.87 -14.71
CA LYS A 58 0.08 20.73 -14.25
C LYS A 58 0.99 19.51 -14.14
N MET A 59 1.09 18.94 -12.94
CA MET A 59 1.87 17.71 -12.71
C MET A 59 1.28 16.57 -13.54
N GLU A 60 2.12 15.86 -14.29
CA GLU A 60 1.73 14.63 -14.97
C GLU A 60 1.63 13.51 -13.93
N LYS A 61 0.41 13.05 -13.68
CA LYS A 61 0.10 12.04 -12.64
C LYS A 61 0.25 10.61 -13.16
N HIS A 62 1.33 10.32 -13.87
CA HIS A 62 1.62 8.92 -14.22
C HIS A 62 1.95 8.14 -12.95
N HIS A 63 1.08 7.20 -12.59
CA HIS A 63 1.17 6.42 -11.36
C HIS A 63 1.30 4.94 -11.72
N LEU A 64 2.40 4.34 -11.28
CA LEU A 64 2.68 2.91 -11.45
C LEU A 64 2.63 2.25 -10.08
N SER A 65 1.65 1.40 -9.84
CA SER A 65 1.54 0.64 -8.59
C SER A 65 2.19 -0.73 -8.72
N TYR A 66 2.93 -1.12 -7.68
CA TYR A 66 3.57 -2.42 -7.53
C TYR A 66 3.05 -3.11 -6.27
N ALA A 67 2.74 -4.39 -6.35
CA ALA A 67 2.50 -5.25 -5.20
C ALA A 67 3.73 -6.08 -4.87
N PHE A 68 4.18 -5.98 -3.62
CA PHE A 68 5.26 -6.77 -3.05
C PHE A 68 4.67 -7.86 -2.16
N THR A 69 5.13 -9.10 -2.37
CA THR A 69 4.63 -10.26 -1.64
C THR A 69 5.78 -11.02 -0.98
N VAL A 70 5.68 -11.25 0.33
CA VAL A 70 6.73 -11.88 1.15
C VAL A 70 6.07 -12.83 2.14
N ASN A 71 6.72 -13.97 2.43
CA ASN A 71 6.26 -14.87 3.47
C ASN A 71 6.57 -14.33 4.89
N ALA A 72 5.91 -14.89 5.91
CA ALA A 72 5.94 -14.34 7.26
C ALA A 72 7.32 -14.44 7.93
N ASP A 73 8.15 -15.41 7.55
CA ASP A 73 9.54 -15.53 8.03
C ASP A 73 10.56 -14.74 7.19
N GLY A 74 10.14 -14.20 6.04
CA GLY A 74 10.95 -13.41 5.12
C GLY A 74 11.94 -14.21 4.25
N SER A 75 11.91 -15.56 4.30
CA SER A 75 12.79 -16.42 3.52
C SER A 75 12.46 -16.45 2.03
N HIS A 76 11.21 -16.15 1.66
CA HIS A 76 10.73 -16.16 0.29
C HIS A 76 10.03 -14.85 -0.08
N LYS A 77 10.50 -14.25 -1.17
CA LYS A 77 9.98 -12.99 -1.74
C LYS A 77 9.59 -13.26 -3.19
N LEU A 78 8.34 -13.01 -3.51
CA LEU A 78 7.88 -13.11 -4.90
C LEU A 78 8.37 -11.91 -5.70
N GLU A 79 8.43 -12.08 -7.02
CA GLU A 79 8.71 -10.98 -7.93
C GLU A 79 7.61 -9.90 -7.81
N PRO A 80 7.98 -8.60 -7.84
CA PRO A 80 7.00 -7.52 -7.74
C PRO A 80 5.99 -7.58 -8.89
N LEU A 81 4.70 -7.55 -8.55
CA LEU A 81 3.62 -7.53 -9.54
C LEU A 81 3.22 -6.09 -9.86
N ILE A 82 3.04 -5.75 -11.13
CA ILE A 82 2.47 -4.45 -11.52
C ILE A 82 0.94 -4.54 -11.38
N THR A 83 0.36 -3.78 -10.45
CA THR A 83 -1.09 -3.79 -10.16
C THR A 83 -1.83 -2.61 -10.78
N GLY A 84 -1.15 -1.52 -11.09
CA GLY A 84 -1.79 -0.32 -11.63
C GLY A 84 -0.88 0.45 -12.57
N CYS A 85 -1.37 0.75 -13.78
CA CYS A 85 -0.73 1.68 -14.71
C CYS A 85 -1.73 2.79 -15.04
N TYR A 86 -1.54 3.98 -14.48
CA TYR A 86 -2.35 5.16 -14.81
C TYR A 86 -1.55 6.10 -15.69
N HIS A 87 -2.13 6.45 -16.85
CA HIS A 87 -1.55 7.37 -17.82
C HIS A 87 -2.18 8.75 -17.75
#